data_AF-A0A258KSC8-F1
#
_entry.id   AF-A0A258KSC8-F1
#
_cell.length_a   1.000
_cell.length_b   1.000
_cell.length_c   1.000
_cell.angle_alpha   90.00
_cell.angle_beta   90.00
_cell.angle_gamma   90.00
#
_symmetry.space_group_name_H-M   'P 1'
#
loop_
_entity.id
_entity.type
_entity.pdbx_description
1 polymer ?
#
loop_
_entity_poly.entity_id
_entity_poly.type
_entity_poly.pdbx_seq_one_letter_code
_entity_poly.pdbx_strand_id
1 'polypeptide(L)'
;MNKPATILLSRLREIGWSLWDPIGLREISDGDWQDGGACADEYDSYLLQVVSKLRRGEPKSEVVAYMEDTETGTIGLTPNETLRSRAEATVVAIGEYLETFPPGPLKVR
;
A
#
# COMPACT_ATOMS: atom_id res chain seq x y z
N MET A 1 -27.15 12.14 4.91
CA MET A 1 -25.70 11.90 4.96
C MET A 1 -25.37 10.77 4.00
N ASN A 2 -24.51 10.98 3.01
CA ASN A 2 -24.05 9.89 2.15
C ASN A 2 -23.12 8.98 2.96
N LYS A 3 -23.39 7.67 2.93
CA LYS A 3 -22.55 6.69 3.59
C LYS A 3 -21.15 6.72 2.94
N PRO A 4 -20.05 6.79 3.71
CA PRO A 4 -18.71 6.76 3.15
C PRO A 4 -18.49 5.45 2.38
N ALA A 5 -17.82 5.56 1.24
CA ALA A 5 -17.46 4.41 0.43
C ALA A 5 -16.50 3.51 1.21
N THR A 6 -16.57 2.20 0.97
CA THR A 6 -15.78 1.20 1.72
C THR A 6 -14.74 0.60 0.79
N ILE A 7 -13.47 0.76 1.14
CA ILE A 7 -12.36 0.05 0.49
C ILE A 7 -12.11 -1.28 1.21
N LEU A 8 -11.56 -2.23 0.49
CA LEU A 8 -11.24 -3.56 0.99
C LEU A 8 -9.76 -3.59 1.38
N LEU A 9 -9.46 -3.95 2.63
CA LEU A 9 -8.09 -4.10 3.09
C LEU A 9 -7.38 -5.24 2.35
N SER A 10 -8.09 -6.33 2.06
CA SER A 10 -7.57 -7.45 1.25
C SER A 10 -7.10 -7.00 -0.14
N ARG A 11 -7.76 -6.03 -0.76
CA ARG A 11 -7.33 -5.48 -2.06
C ARG A 11 -6.05 -4.66 -1.93
N LEU A 12 -5.88 -3.93 -0.83
CA LEU A 12 -4.63 -3.22 -0.56
C LEU A 12 -3.48 -4.20 -0.34
N ARG A 13 -3.73 -5.28 0.42
CA ARG A 13 -2.78 -6.36 0.62
C ARG A 13 -2.37 -6.97 -0.73
N GLU A 14 -3.32 -7.34 -1.58
CA GLU A 14 -3.02 -7.86 -2.92
C GLU A 14 -2.05 -6.96 -3.69
N ILE A 15 -2.25 -5.64 -3.65
CA ILE A 15 -1.35 -4.68 -4.29
C ILE A 15 0.02 -4.66 -3.60
N GLY A 16 0.07 -4.48 -2.28
CA GLY A 16 1.30 -4.35 -1.52
C GLY A 16 2.20 -5.59 -1.60
N TRP A 17 1.63 -6.77 -1.40
CA TRP A 17 2.34 -8.04 -1.52
C TRP A 17 2.77 -8.35 -2.96
N SER A 18 2.07 -7.82 -3.97
CA SER A 18 2.42 -8.07 -5.38
C SER A 18 3.51 -7.15 -5.92
N LEU A 19 3.53 -5.89 -5.48
CA LEU A 19 4.36 -4.84 -6.08
C LEU A 19 5.45 -4.32 -5.16
N TRP A 20 5.24 -4.34 -3.84
CA TRP A 20 6.16 -3.70 -2.90
C TRP A 20 7.03 -4.70 -2.14
N ASP A 21 6.42 -5.70 -1.49
CA ASP A 21 7.01 -6.73 -0.60
C ASP A 21 8.55 -6.68 -0.45
N PRO A 22 9.08 -5.68 0.27
CA PRO A 22 10.51 -5.37 0.19
C PRO A 22 11.39 -6.34 0.99
N ILE A 23 10.79 -7.09 1.92
CA ILE A 23 11.44 -8.12 2.72
C ILE A 23 11.17 -9.54 2.20
N GLY A 24 10.47 -9.68 1.06
CA GLY A 24 10.25 -10.96 0.39
C GLY A 24 9.40 -11.95 1.19
N LEU A 25 8.50 -11.47 2.04
CA LEU A 25 7.67 -12.34 2.87
C LEU A 25 6.71 -13.19 2.02
N ARG A 26 6.36 -12.72 0.83
CA ARG A 26 5.43 -13.43 -0.06
C ARG A 26 5.94 -14.81 -0.41
N GLU A 27 7.24 -14.94 -0.69
CA GLU A 27 7.86 -16.20 -1.13
C GLU A 27 7.95 -17.25 -0.01
N ILE A 28 7.92 -16.81 1.25
CA ILE A 28 8.00 -17.69 2.42
C ILE A 28 6.63 -17.99 3.05
N SER A 29 5.58 -17.35 2.56
CA SER A 29 4.19 -17.58 2.99
C SER A 29 3.49 -18.62 2.12
N ASP A 30 2.54 -19.36 2.69
CA ASP A 30 1.68 -20.30 1.93
C ASP A 30 0.55 -19.58 1.17
N GLY A 31 0.64 -18.26 0.99
CA GLY A 31 -0.39 -17.43 0.35
C GLY A 31 -1.51 -16.97 1.29
N ASP A 32 -1.47 -17.34 2.57
CA ASP A 32 -2.46 -17.01 3.59
C ASP A 32 -2.54 -15.50 3.91
N TRP A 33 -1.54 -14.71 3.52
CA TRP A 33 -1.54 -13.25 3.62
C TRP A 33 -2.76 -12.59 2.93
N GLN A 34 -3.34 -13.24 1.91
CA GLN A 34 -4.54 -12.76 1.22
C GLN A 34 -5.76 -12.72 2.16
N ASP A 35 -5.85 -13.69 3.06
CA ASP A 35 -7.00 -13.93 3.94
C ASP A 35 -6.73 -13.54 5.39
N GLY A 36 -5.63 -12.83 5.67
CA GLY A 36 -5.30 -12.39 7.03
C GLY A 36 -4.54 -13.43 7.86
N GLY A 37 -3.78 -14.31 7.20
CA GLY A 37 -2.87 -15.25 7.83
C GLY A 37 -1.67 -14.61 8.53
N ALA A 38 -0.63 -15.41 8.80
CA ALA A 38 0.51 -14.93 9.57
C ALA A 38 1.24 -13.80 8.82
N CYS A 39 1.54 -12.71 9.53
CA CYS A 39 2.18 -11.50 8.99
C CYS A 39 1.39 -10.79 7.87
N ALA A 40 0.13 -11.16 7.60
CA ALA A 40 -0.68 -10.53 6.55
C ALA A 40 -0.84 -9.01 6.72
N ASP A 41 -0.75 -8.54 7.96
CA ASP A 41 -0.88 -7.16 8.40
C ASP A 41 0.42 -6.35 8.40
N GLU A 42 1.56 -6.99 8.10
CA GLU A 42 2.90 -6.37 8.11
C GLU A 42 2.94 -5.05 7.34
N TYR A 43 2.23 -4.99 6.20
CA TYR A 43 2.22 -3.83 5.32
C TYR A 43 0.98 -2.93 5.47
N ASP A 44 -0.02 -3.34 6.25
CA ASP A 44 -1.33 -2.68 6.28
C ASP A 44 -1.23 -1.20 6.64
N SER A 45 -0.46 -0.87 7.68
CA SER A 45 -0.33 0.50 8.16
C SER A 45 0.29 1.43 7.10
N TYR A 46 1.28 0.94 6.36
CA TYR A 46 1.95 1.71 5.31
C TYR A 46 1.04 1.91 4.10
N LEU A 47 0.32 0.86 3.69
CA LEU A 47 -0.63 0.92 2.57
C LEU A 47 -1.81 1.85 2.89
N LEU A 48 -2.32 1.82 4.13
CA LEU A 48 -3.34 2.74 4.60
C LEU A 48 -2.84 4.19 4.63
N GLN A 49 -1.57 4.41 4.94
CA GLN A 49 -0.97 5.74 4.88
C GLN A 49 -0.86 6.23 3.43
N VAL A 50 -0.48 5.38 2.47
CA VAL A 50 -0.52 5.71 1.03
C VAL A 50 -1.92 6.12 0.60
N VAL A 51 -2.96 5.35 0.98
CA VAL A 51 -4.36 5.71 0.72
C VAL A 51 -4.72 7.08 1.29
N SER A 52 -4.33 7.32 2.55
CA SER A 52 -4.59 8.56 3.29
C SER A 52 -3.96 9.76 2.59
N LYS A 53 -2.70 9.64 2.15
CA LYS A 53 -1.96 10.69 1.42
C LYS A 53 -2.60 11.00 0.06
N LEU A 54 -2.89 9.96 -0.73
CA LEU A 54 -3.54 10.12 -2.04
C LEU A 54 -4.93 10.75 -1.91
N ARG A 55 -5.72 10.38 -0.90
CA ARG A 55 -7.03 10.97 -0.65
C ARG A 55 -7.00 12.43 -0.23
N ARG A 56 -5.91 12.88 0.39
CA ARG A 56 -5.67 14.30 0.68
C ARG A 56 -5.21 15.09 -0.55
N GLY A 57 -4.94 14.43 -1.68
CA GLY A 57 -4.43 15.07 -2.88
C GLY A 57 -2.94 15.37 -2.82
N GLU A 58 -2.17 14.65 -1.98
CA GLU A 58 -0.71 14.75 -2.01
C GLU A 58 -0.18 14.31 -3.40
N PRO A 59 0.84 15.01 -3.95
CA PRO A 59 1.45 14.63 -5.22
C PRO A 59 1.97 13.19 -5.20
N LYS A 60 1.76 12.43 -6.29
CA LYS A 60 2.23 11.04 -6.39
C LYS A 60 3.73 10.91 -6.08
N SER A 61 4.55 11.87 -6.48
CA SER A 61 5.99 11.91 -6.16
C SER A 61 6.29 11.97 -4.66
N GLU A 62 5.49 12.68 -3.87
CA GLU A 62 5.65 12.74 -2.41
C GLU A 62 5.21 11.44 -1.75
N VAL A 63 4.17 10.80 -2.29
CA VAL A 63 3.70 9.49 -1.80
C VAL A 63 4.70 8.38 -2.14
N VAL A 64 5.35 8.45 -3.30
CA VAL A 64 6.47 7.57 -3.67
C VAL A 64 7.64 7.78 -2.71
N ALA A 65 8.05 9.03 -2.46
CA ALA A 65 9.12 9.33 -1.51
C ALA A 65 8.82 8.81 -0.10
N TYR A 66 7.55 8.86 0.34
CA TYR A 66 7.13 8.25 1.59
C TYR A 66 7.34 6.73 1.61
N MET A 67 7.05 6.02 0.52
CA MET A 67 7.31 4.58 0.44
C MET A 67 8.82 4.27 0.43
N GLU A 68 9.63 5.07 -0.26
CA GLU A 68 11.09 4.96 -0.24
C GLU A 68 11.67 5.15 1.18
N ASP A 69 11.17 6.15 1.91
CA ASP A 69 11.54 6.40 3.31
C ASP A 69 11.02 5.31 4.25
N THR A 70 9.85 4.75 3.98
CA THR A 70 9.34 3.60 4.77
C THR A 70 10.27 2.40 4.64
N GLU A 71 10.66 2.04 3.41
CA GLU A 71 11.55 0.90 3.17
C GLU A 71 12.94 1.10 3.78
N THR A 72 13.51 2.30 3.64
CA THR A 72 14.91 2.55 4.02
C THR A 72 15.09 3.07 5.43
N GLY A 73 14.13 3.87 5.93
CA GLY A 73 14.17 4.48 7.25
C GLY A 73 13.41 3.69 8.32
N THR A 74 12.20 3.20 8.00
CA THR A 74 11.36 2.49 8.99
C THR A 74 11.65 0.99 9.03
N ILE A 75 11.67 0.32 7.87
CA ILE A 75 12.04 -1.10 7.78
C ILE A 75 13.56 -1.26 7.91
N GLY A 76 14.33 -0.26 7.49
CA GLY A 76 15.79 -0.23 7.66
C GLY A 76 16.56 -0.98 6.59
N LEU A 77 15.98 -1.15 5.39
CA LEU A 77 16.67 -1.81 4.28
C LEU A 77 17.63 -0.86 3.58
N THR A 78 18.73 -1.42 3.08
CA THR A 78 19.62 -0.68 2.17
C THR A 78 18.89 -0.42 0.85
N PRO A 79 18.89 0.82 0.33
CA PRO A 79 18.34 1.11 -0.98
C PRO A 79 18.93 0.20 -2.06
N ASN A 80 18.07 -0.33 -2.93
CA ASN A 80 18.46 -1.14 -4.08
C ASN A 80 17.89 -0.55 -5.38
N GLU A 81 18.30 -1.10 -6.52
CA GLU A 81 17.92 -0.59 -7.85
C GLU A 81 16.41 -0.63 -8.15
N THR A 82 15.65 -1.47 -7.44
CA THR A 82 14.20 -1.63 -7.63
C THR A 82 13.35 -0.85 -6.63
N LEU A 83 13.97 -0.21 -5.63
CA LEU A 83 13.27 0.53 -4.58
C LEU A 83 12.25 1.52 -5.15
N ARG A 84 12.71 2.41 -6.04
CA ARG A 84 11.86 3.44 -6.65
C ARG A 84 10.75 2.83 -7.50
N SER A 85 11.08 1.85 -8.36
CA SER A 85 10.10 1.28 -9.29
C SER A 85 9.00 0.50 -8.57
N ARG A 86 9.31 -0.21 -7.48
CA ARG A 86 8.30 -0.86 -6.62
C ARG A 86 7.40 0.15 -5.90
N ALA A 87 7.98 1.22 -5.37
CA ALA A 87 7.23 2.31 -4.74
C ALA A 87 6.27 2.99 -5.75
N GLU A 88 6.77 3.33 -6.93
CA GLU A 88 5.97 3.93 -8.02
C GLU A 88 4.83 3.01 -8.45
N ALA A 89 5.11 1.73 -8.72
CA ALA A 89 4.09 0.77 -9.12
C ALA A 89 2.98 0.63 -8.07
N THR A 90 3.36 0.61 -6.79
CA THR A 90 2.40 0.50 -5.67
C THR A 90 1.52 1.74 -5.55
N VAL A 91 2.12 2.95 -5.61
CA VAL A 91 1.37 4.21 -5.55
C VAL A 91 0.42 4.35 -6.74
N VAL A 92 0.85 3.95 -7.94
CA VAL A 92 0.00 3.95 -9.14
C VAL A 92 -1.19 3.01 -8.96
N ALA A 93 -0.95 1.75 -8.58
CA ALA A 93 -2.00 0.75 -8.42
C ALA A 93 -3.02 1.12 -7.33
N ILE A 94 -2.56 1.69 -6.20
CA ILE A 94 -3.47 2.21 -5.17
C ILE A 94 -4.24 3.41 -5.70
N GLY A 95 -3.59 4.32 -6.43
CA GLY A 95 -4.25 5.47 -7.06
C GLY A 95 -5.40 5.05 -7.98
N GLU A 96 -5.14 4.13 -8.90
CA GLU A 96 -6.13 3.55 -9.82
C GLU A 96 -7.27 2.86 -9.05
N TYR A 97 -6.96 2.12 -7.99
CA TYR A 97 -7.99 1.53 -7.13
C TYR A 97 -8.88 2.60 -6.49
N LEU A 98 -8.30 3.72 -6.03
CA LEU A 98 -9.06 4.80 -5.40
C LEU A 98 -9.95 5.58 -6.37
N GLU A 99 -9.61 5.65 -7.65
CA GLU A 99 -10.42 6.27 -8.71
C GLU A 99 -11.78 5.55 -8.88
N THR A 100 -11.89 4.30 -8.46
CA THR A 100 -13.16 3.54 -8.49
C THR A 100 -14.17 3.96 -7.42
N PHE A 101 -13.80 4.86 -6.51
CA PHE A 101 -14.67 5.34 -5.43
C PHE A 101 -14.91 6.85 -5.53
N PRO A 102 -16.08 7.34 -5.10
CA PRO A 102 -16.37 8.76 -5.08
C PRO A 102 -15.36 9.54 -4.21
N PRO A 103 -15.20 10.85 -4.45
CA PRO A 103 -14.46 11.72 -3.54
C PRO A 103 -15.05 11.70 -2.13
N GLY A 104 -14.21 11.96 -1.12
CA GLY A 104 -14.63 12.04 0.28
C GLY A 104 -14.07 10.90 1.16
N PRO A 105 -14.57 10.81 2.40
CA PRO A 105 -14.03 9.89 3.39
C PRO A 105 -14.31 8.43 3.02
N LEU A 106 -13.32 7.57 3.25
CA LEU A 106 -13.40 6.14 3.06
C LEU A 106 -13.50 5.42 4.40
N LYS A 107 -14.21 4.30 4.42
CA LYS A 107 -14.10 3.27 5.46
C LYS A 107 -13.25 2.12 4.94
N VAL A 108 -12.55 1.45 5.84
CA VAL A 108 -11.81 0.21 5.55
C VAL A 108 -12.64 -0.97 6.07
N ARG A 109 -12.71 -2.04 5.28
CA ARG A 109 -13.37 -3.31 5.65
C ARG A 109 -12.44 -4.48 5.37
#